data_AF-A0A939GW53-F1
#
_entry.id   AF-A0A939GW53-F1
#
_cell.length_a   1.000
_cell.length_b   1.000
_cell.length_c   1.000
_cell.angle_alpha   90.00
_cell.angle_beta   90.00
_cell.angle_gamma   90.00
#
_symmetry.space_group_name_H-M   'P 1'
#
loop_
_entity.id
_entity.type
_entity.pdbx_description
1 polymer ?
#
loop_
_entity_poly.entity_id
_entity_poly.type
_entity_poly.pdbx_seq_one_letter_code
_entity_poly.pdbx_strand_id
1 'polypeptide(L)'
;MENFFKLAFNQEQTAIAIRVSEVAELPTALGQMSLGDSRPILVIVGGASQISDADFLRIQSLFVEVLAPIAETLGAYVVDGGTDAGVMRLMGYARNQINAQFPLIGVAPIGKVILPEQTTTPSDDASPLQADHTHFVLVPGNNWGDESPWIVEVATVLAEASPSLTVLINGGEITFVDALNSVTAGRLVMAIAGSGRTADKLALAVGGNTTDERATKLAASGKLQTINLDAEKEELTKTITNLLSS
;
A
#
# COMPACT_ATOMS: atom_id res chain seq x y z
N MET A 1 -4.67 18.91 21.12
CA MET A 1 -4.08 17.55 21.19
C MET A 1 -2.95 17.57 20.18
N GLU A 2 -1.75 17.11 20.53
CA GLU A 2 -0.68 17.00 19.53
C GLU A 2 -1.12 15.96 18.50
N ASN A 3 -1.39 16.40 17.27
CA ASN A 3 -1.76 15.50 16.19
C ASN A 3 -0.56 14.68 15.73
N PHE A 4 0.65 15.23 15.88
CA PHE A 4 1.94 14.63 15.55
C PHE A 4 2.60 14.02 16.79
N PHE A 5 3.08 12.78 16.71
CA PHE A 5 3.74 12.09 17.82
C PHE A 5 4.66 10.96 17.34
N LYS A 6 5.53 10.49 18.23
CA LYS A 6 6.44 9.36 17.95
C LYS A 6 5.85 8.05 18.47
N LEU A 7 5.91 7.02 17.64
CA LEU A 7 5.61 5.64 18.02
C LEU A 7 6.92 4.88 18.30
N ALA A 8 6.97 4.16 19.40
CA ALA A 8 8.07 3.26 19.73
C ALA A 8 7.53 1.81 19.77
N PHE A 9 7.99 0.96 18.86
CA PHE A 9 7.60 -0.45 18.80
C PHE A 9 8.51 -1.31 19.67
N ASN A 10 9.79 -0.94 19.72
CA ASN A 10 10.80 -1.46 20.65
C ASN A 10 11.96 -0.46 20.75
N GLN A 11 13.11 -0.88 21.29
CA GLN A 11 14.27 0.00 21.51
C GLN A 11 14.90 0.54 20.21
N GLU A 12 14.71 -0.15 19.08
CA GLU A 12 15.38 0.16 17.80
C GLU A 12 14.40 0.64 16.72
N GLN A 13 13.13 0.23 16.79
CA GLN A 13 12.10 0.55 15.80
C GLN A 13 11.17 1.66 16.29
N THR A 14 11.20 2.80 15.60
CA THR A 14 10.33 3.94 15.87
C THR A 14 9.78 4.54 14.59
N ALA A 15 8.57 5.09 14.66
CA ALA A 15 7.91 5.76 13.54
C ALA A 15 7.37 7.13 13.95
N ILE A 16 7.18 8.00 12.97
CA ILE A 16 6.46 9.27 13.14
C ILE A 16 4.99 9.02 12.81
N ALA A 17 4.07 9.44 13.66
CA ALA A 17 2.64 9.32 13.43
C ALA A 17 1.97 10.69 13.46
N ILE A 18 0.96 10.86 12.61
CA ILE A 18 0.06 12.01 12.66
C ILE A 18 -1.40 11.55 12.61
N ARG A 19 -2.27 12.21 13.38
CA ARG A 19 -3.73 12.05 13.29
C ARG A 19 -4.30 13.18 12.44
N VAL A 20 -5.14 12.82 11.48
CA VAL A 20 -5.91 13.76 10.67
C VAL A 20 -7.40 13.44 10.79
N SER A 21 -8.24 14.45 10.64
CA SER A 21 -9.70 14.33 10.65
C SER A 21 -10.33 14.66 9.30
N GLU A 22 -9.64 15.48 8.49
CA GLU A 22 -10.13 15.92 7.18
C GLU A 22 -9.02 15.84 6.12
N VAL A 23 -9.39 15.54 4.87
CA VAL A 23 -8.45 15.45 3.74
C VAL A 23 -7.68 16.76 3.52
N ALA A 24 -8.32 17.90 3.81
CA ALA A 24 -7.71 19.23 3.70
C ALA A 24 -6.48 19.41 4.63
N GLU A 25 -6.33 18.59 5.66
CA GLU A 25 -5.19 18.64 6.59
C GLU A 25 -3.95 17.95 6.02
N LEU A 26 -4.10 17.06 5.03
CA LEU A 26 -3.02 16.19 4.53
C LEU A 26 -1.77 16.95 4.08
N PRO A 27 -1.85 18.05 3.29
CA PRO A 27 -0.63 18.76 2.87
C PRO A 27 0.17 19.32 4.05
N THR A 28 -0.51 19.86 5.06
CA THR A 28 0.16 20.39 6.26
C THR A 28 0.70 19.25 7.13
N ALA A 29 -0.09 18.19 7.31
CA ALA A 29 0.27 17.03 8.11
C ALA A 29 1.50 16.30 7.56
N LEU A 30 1.54 16.04 6.25
CA LEU A 30 2.68 15.40 5.58
C LEU A 30 3.94 16.27 5.63
N GLY A 31 3.80 17.59 5.48
CA GLY A 31 4.90 18.53 5.68
C GLY A 31 5.51 18.48 7.09
N GLN A 32 4.68 18.33 8.13
CA GLN A 32 5.17 18.17 9.52
C GLN A 32 5.95 16.87 9.72
N MET A 33 5.66 15.84 8.93
CA MET A 33 6.38 14.56 8.91
C MET A 33 7.64 14.60 8.06
N SER A 34 8.05 15.76 7.55
CA SER A 34 9.17 15.90 6.59
C SER A 34 8.96 15.11 5.28
N LEU A 35 7.68 14.90 4.89
CA LEU A 35 7.28 14.29 3.63
C LEU A 35 6.77 15.39 2.68
N GLY A 36 7.68 16.27 2.23
CA GLY A 36 7.34 17.45 1.42
C GLY A 36 8.03 17.51 0.06
N ASP A 37 8.91 16.57 -0.27
CA ASP A 37 9.53 16.51 -1.59
C ASP A 37 8.67 15.67 -2.54
N SER A 38 8.45 16.15 -3.77
CA SER A 38 7.82 15.31 -4.80
C SER A 38 8.74 14.17 -5.19
N ARG A 39 8.23 12.93 -5.11
CA ARG A 39 8.93 11.69 -5.46
C ARG A 39 7.98 10.71 -6.15
N PRO A 40 8.49 9.71 -6.91
CA PRO A 40 7.67 8.60 -7.37
C PRO A 40 6.94 7.93 -6.21
N ILE A 41 5.67 7.57 -6.43
CA ILE A 41 4.82 6.95 -5.40
C ILE A 41 4.47 5.52 -5.81
N LEU A 42 4.82 4.58 -4.93
CA LEU A 42 4.40 3.19 -5.02
C LEU A 42 3.33 2.92 -3.98
N VAL A 43 2.08 2.79 -4.40
CA VAL A 43 0.98 2.39 -3.53
C VAL A 43 0.88 0.87 -3.54
N ILE A 44 0.89 0.23 -2.38
CA ILE A 44 0.70 -1.23 -2.25
C ILE A 44 -0.67 -1.48 -1.65
N VAL A 45 -1.52 -2.22 -2.37
CA VAL A 45 -2.84 -2.63 -1.89
C VAL A 45 -3.04 -4.12 -2.09
N GLY A 46 -3.81 -4.75 -1.22
CA GLY A 46 -3.92 -6.20 -1.24
C GLY A 46 -4.49 -6.78 0.04
N GLY A 47 -4.55 -8.10 0.09
CA GLY A 47 -5.19 -8.83 1.20
C GLY A 47 -4.22 -9.73 1.94
N ALA A 48 -4.39 -9.82 3.26
CA ALA A 48 -3.62 -10.67 4.15
C ALA A 48 -4.13 -12.11 4.29
N SER A 49 -5.40 -12.32 4.00
CA SER A 49 -6.08 -13.60 4.24
C SER A 49 -5.89 -14.57 3.07
N GLN A 50 -6.00 -15.87 3.30
CA GLN A 50 -6.20 -16.87 2.24
C GLN A 50 -5.12 -16.88 1.12
N ILE A 51 -3.85 -16.63 1.47
CA ILE A 51 -2.71 -16.91 0.59
C ILE A 51 -2.30 -18.37 0.85
N SER A 52 -2.11 -19.19 -0.19
CA SER A 52 -1.54 -20.54 0.01
C SER A 52 -0.06 -20.44 0.38
N ASP A 53 0.50 -21.40 1.13
CA ASP A 53 1.92 -21.36 1.52
C ASP A 53 2.87 -21.23 0.31
N ALA A 54 2.53 -21.89 -0.81
CA ALA A 54 3.29 -21.82 -2.04
C ALA A 54 3.21 -20.44 -2.73
N ASP A 55 2.03 -19.80 -2.70
CA ASP A 55 1.89 -18.41 -3.19
C ASP A 55 2.58 -17.42 -2.24
N PHE A 56 2.59 -17.70 -0.94
CA PHE A 56 3.17 -16.83 0.07
C PHE A 56 4.66 -16.61 -0.15
N LEU A 57 5.44 -17.68 -0.41
CA LEU A 57 6.87 -17.56 -0.68
C LEU A 57 7.16 -16.75 -1.95
N ARG A 58 6.38 -16.96 -3.02
CA ARG A 58 6.53 -16.21 -4.28
C ARG A 58 6.19 -14.74 -4.11
N ILE A 59 5.10 -14.43 -3.41
CA ILE A 59 4.72 -13.07 -3.07
C ILE A 59 5.79 -12.43 -2.18
N GLN A 60 6.32 -13.15 -1.19
CA GLN A 60 7.41 -12.66 -0.35
C GLN A 60 8.66 -12.31 -1.18
N SER A 61 9.07 -13.16 -2.13
CA SER A 61 10.15 -12.85 -3.07
C SER A 61 9.84 -11.61 -3.93
N LEU A 62 8.60 -11.40 -4.38
CA LEU A 62 8.22 -10.17 -5.08
C LEU A 62 8.49 -8.91 -4.21
N PHE A 63 8.18 -8.94 -2.93
CA PHE A 63 8.45 -7.80 -2.04
C PHE A 63 9.95 -7.57 -1.82
N VAL A 64 10.70 -8.62 -1.51
CA VAL A 64 12.11 -8.55 -1.11
C VAL A 64 13.03 -8.30 -2.30
N GLU A 65 12.75 -8.93 -3.43
CA GLU A 65 13.66 -8.94 -4.59
C GLU A 65 13.27 -7.94 -5.68
N VAL A 66 12.05 -7.39 -5.65
CA VAL A 66 11.55 -6.46 -6.67
C VAL A 66 11.05 -5.15 -6.06
N LEU A 67 9.95 -5.18 -5.28
CA LEU A 67 9.27 -3.93 -4.88
C LEU A 67 10.11 -3.07 -3.95
N ALA A 68 10.69 -3.64 -2.90
CA ALA A 68 11.54 -2.89 -1.98
C ALA A 68 12.84 -2.38 -2.65
N PRO A 69 13.56 -3.18 -3.48
CA PRO A 69 14.70 -2.68 -4.26
C PRO A 69 14.35 -1.54 -5.23
N ILE A 70 13.19 -1.59 -5.89
CA ILE A 70 12.74 -0.48 -6.77
C ILE A 70 12.49 0.78 -5.95
N ALA A 71 11.74 0.66 -4.85
CA ALA A 71 11.44 1.78 -3.98
C ALA A 71 12.72 2.45 -3.44
N GLU A 72 13.70 1.64 -3.03
CA GLU A 72 15.01 2.13 -2.59
C GLU A 72 15.78 2.81 -3.71
N THR A 73 15.87 2.16 -4.88
CA THR A 73 16.64 2.69 -6.03
C THR A 73 16.09 4.03 -6.52
N LEU A 74 14.77 4.18 -6.52
CA LEU A 74 14.10 5.42 -6.96
C LEU A 74 13.94 6.45 -5.84
N GLY A 75 14.27 6.09 -4.59
CA GLY A 75 13.96 6.91 -3.41
C GLY A 75 12.47 7.20 -3.27
N ALA A 76 11.61 6.30 -3.73
CA ALA A 76 10.16 6.45 -3.81
C ALA A 76 9.52 6.55 -2.42
N TYR A 77 8.34 7.17 -2.35
CA TYR A 77 7.48 6.99 -1.19
C TYR A 77 6.59 5.78 -1.41
N VAL A 78 6.56 4.87 -0.44
CA VAL A 78 5.68 3.70 -0.45
C VAL A 78 4.50 3.96 0.48
N VAL A 79 3.27 3.79 -0.03
CA VAL A 79 2.03 4.04 0.73
C VAL A 79 1.19 2.77 0.77
N ASP A 80 0.78 2.33 1.97
CA ASP A 80 -0.11 1.18 2.16
C ASP A 80 -1.01 1.34 3.41
N GLY A 81 -1.65 0.26 3.87
CA GLY A 81 -2.54 0.25 5.04
C GLY A 81 -1.87 0.25 6.43
N GLY A 82 -0.54 0.12 6.53
CA GLY A 82 0.25 0.25 7.75
C GLY A 82 0.14 -0.87 8.80
N THR A 83 -0.75 -1.84 8.64
CA THR A 83 -0.97 -2.88 9.66
C THR A 83 0.02 -4.04 9.56
N ASP A 84 0.29 -4.73 10.66
CA ASP A 84 1.09 -5.95 10.68
C ASP A 84 0.26 -7.16 10.18
N ALA A 85 -0.24 -7.06 8.95
CA ALA A 85 -0.99 -8.10 8.27
C ALA A 85 -0.76 -8.02 6.76
N GLY A 86 -0.67 -9.17 6.12
CA GLY A 86 -0.69 -9.28 4.65
C GLY A 86 0.40 -8.52 3.94
N VAL A 87 0.02 -7.81 2.87
CA VAL A 87 0.95 -7.09 2.00
C VAL A 87 1.71 -5.99 2.75
N MET A 88 1.08 -5.33 3.73
CA MET A 88 1.72 -4.32 4.59
C MET A 88 2.83 -4.95 5.46
N ARG A 89 2.57 -6.12 6.05
CA ARG A 89 3.60 -6.91 6.77
C ARG A 89 4.75 -7.30 5.85
N LEU A 90 4.45 -7.76 4.64
CA LEU A 90 5.47 -8.19 3.68
C LEU A 90 6.35 -7.02 3.20
N MET A 91 5.75 -5.86 2.96
CA MET A 91 6.46 -4.65 2.56
C MET A 91 7.40 -4.15 3.67
N GLY A 92 6.90 -4.09 4.90
CA GLY A 92 7.71 -3.74 6.07
C GLY A 92 8.87 -4.70 6.29
N TYR A 93 8.60 -6.01 6.25
CA TYR A 93 9.63 -7.04 6.33
C TYR A 93 10.69 -6.90 5.23
N ALA A 94 10.27 -6.71 3.98
CA ALA A 94 11.18 -6.56 2.85
C ALA A 94 12.06 -5.32 2.99
N ARG A 95 11.49 -4.18 3.41
CA ARG A 95 12.23 -2.94 3.69
C ARG A 95 13.33 -3.19 4.72
N ASN A 96 12.99 -3.84 5.83
CA ASN A 96 13.95 -4.16 6.89
C ASN A 96 15.02 -5.15 6.42
N GLN A 97 14.62 -6.23 5.73
CA GLN A 97 15.52 -7.28 5.25
C GLN A 97 16.62 -6.76 4.34
N ILE A 98 16.32 -5.78 3.49
CA ILE A 98 17.31 -5.17 2.57
C ILE A 98 18.00 -3.93 3.17
N ASN A 99 17.71 -3.58 4.44
CA ASN A 99 18.17 -2.37 5.12
C ASN A 99 17.83 -1.07 4.35
N ALA A 100 16.69 -1.04 3.66
CA ALA A 100 16.26 0.10 2.86
C ALA A 100 15.88 1.30 3.72
N GLN A 101 16.01 2.49 3.12
CA GLN A 101 15.81 3.78 3.77
C GLN A 101 14.63 4.55 3.17
N PHE A 102 14.04 4.10 2.06
CA PHE A 102 12.85 4.75 1.50
C PHE A 102 11.72 4.92 2.56
N PRO A 103 10.97 6.04 2.52
CA PRO A 103 9.82 6.22 3.41
C PRO A 103 8.70 5.23 3.11
N LEU A 104 8.27 4.51 4.14
CA LEU A 104 7.14 3.59 4.12
C LEU A 104 6.05 4.16 5.03
N ILE A 105 4.95 4.60 4.40
CA ILE A 105 3.86 5.37 5.00
C ILE A 105 2.62 4.47 5.11
N GLY A 106 2.22 4.18 6.34
CA GLY A 106 0.99 3.44 6.62
C GLY A 106 -0.19 4.38 6.84
N VAL A 107 -1.27 4.23 6.09
CA VAL A 107 -2.51 4.98 6.27
C VAL A 107 -3.56 4.05 6.83
N ALA A 108 -4.01 4.30 8.06
CA ALA A 108 -4.84 3.33 8.78
C ALA A 108 -5.97 4.00 9.57
N PRO A 109 -7.17 3.37 9.66
CA PRO A 109 -8.28 3.92 10.40
C PRO A 109 -8.03 3.75 11.90
N ILE A 110 -8.07 4.84 12.65
CA ILE A 110 -7.68 4.87 14.07
C ILE A 110 -8.48 3.89 14.93
N GLY A 111 -9.74 3.60 14.58
CA GLY A 111 -10.60 2.67 15.30
C GLY A 111 -10.29 1.19 15.06
N LYS A 112 -9.39 0.85 14.14
CA LYS A 112 -9.03 -0.55 13.79
C LYS A 112 -7.59 -0.93 14.08
N VAL A 113 -6.76 0.03 14.48
CA VAL A 113 -5.35 -0.24 14.73
C VAL A 113 -5.03 -0.31 16.21
N ILE A 114 -4.12 -1.21 16.57
CA ILE A 114 -3.53 -1.26 17.90
C ILE A 114 -2.25 -0.43 17.87
N LEU A 115 -2.23 0.66 18.62
CA LEU A 115 -1.04 1.48 18.77
C LEU A 115 -0.05 0.82 19.74
N PRO A 116 1.26 1.02 19.55
CA PRO A 116 2.24 0.68 20.57
C PRO A 116 1.86 1.26 21.94
N GLU A 117 2.06 0.47 23.00
CA GLU A 117 1.76 0.84 24.39
C GLU A 117 0.29 1.19 24.67
N GLN A 118 -0.64 0.82 23.77
CA GLN A 118 -2.06 0.99 24.00
C GLN A 118 -2.53 0.19 25.21
N THR A 119 -3.20 0.87 26.15
CA THR A 119 -3.71 0.28 27.39
C THR A 119 -5.19 -0.07 27.33
N THR A 120 -5.91 0.42 26.32
CA THR A 120 -7.33 0.12 26.10
C THR A 120 -7.50 -1.21 25.37
N THR A 121 -8.56 -1.94 25.72
CA THR A 121 -8.93 -3.17 25.01
C THR A 121 -9.22 -2.87 23.54
N PRO A 122 -8.48 -3.47 22.58
CA PRO A 122 -8.77 -3.32 21.16
C PRO A 122 -10.12 -3.93 20.75
N SER A 123 -10.63 -3.56 19.58
CA SER A 123 -11.70 -4.36 18.96
C SER A 123 -11.19 -5.75 18.60
N ASP A 124 -12.08 -6.75 18.57
CA ASP A 124 -11.72 -8.16 18.32
C ASP A 124 -11.01 -8.38 16.96
N ASP A 125 -11.24 -7.48 16.01
CA ASP A 125 -10.70 -7.51 14.65
C ASP A 125 -9.71 -6.36 14.38
N ALA A 126 -9.20 -5.71 15.43
CA ALA A 126 -8.13 -4.73 15.31
C ALA A 126 -6.81 -5.42 14.96
N SER A 127 -5.94 -4.70 14.24
CA SER A 127 -4.61 -5.19 13.85
C SER A 127 -3.53 -4.25 14.39
N PRO A 128 -2.41 -4.76 14.93
CA PRO A 128 -1.30 -3.90 15.31
C PRO A 128 -0.72 -3.18 14.10
N LEU A 129 -0.16 -1.99 14.32
CA LEU A 129 0.66 -1.32 13.32
C LEU A 129 1.94 -2.13 13.04
N GLN A 130 2.44 -2.09 11.81
CA GLN A 130 3.65 -2.80 11.38
C GLN A 130 4.90 -2.01 11.76
N ALA A 131 5.82 -2.64 12.50
CA ALA A 131 6.93 -1.95 13.17
C ALA A 131 8.05 -1.41 12.25
N ASP A 132 8.14 -1.86 11.00
CA ASP A 132 9.15 -1.43 10.02
C ASP A 132 8.71 -0.24 9.14
N HIS A 133 7.47 0.23 9.33
CA HIS A 133 7.00 1.48 8.75
C HIS A 133 7.68 2.68 9.41
N THR A 134 7.98 3.70 8.61
CA THR A 134 8.63 4.91 9.12
C THR A 134 7.63 6.00 9.48
N HIS A 135 6.45 5.99 8.84
CA HIS A 135 5.44 7.03 9.00
C HIS A 135 4.04 6.41 9.10
N PHE A 136 3.16 7.04 9.88
CA PHE A 136 1.75 6.68 9.98
C PHE A 136 0.84 7.90 9.84
N VAL A 137 -0.16 7.81 8.97
CA VAL A 137 -1.28 8.75 8.89
C VAL A 137 -2.51 8.04 9.43
N LEU A 138 -2.94 8.42 10.62
CA LEU A 138 -4.07 7.83 11.31
C LEU A 138 -5.33 8.65 11.00
N VAL A 139 -6.28 8.01 10.32
CA VAL A 139 -7.46 8.66 9.75
C VAL A 139 -8.73 8.26 10.51
N PRO A 140 -9.84 9.00 10.36
CA PRO A 140 -11.11 8.60 10.95
C PRO A 140 -11.61 7.30 10.32
N GLY A 141 -12.12 6.39 11.14
CA GLY A 141 -12.70 5.14 10.67
C GLY A 141 -12.84 4.11 11.78
N ASN A 142 -13.87 3.27 11.68
CA ASN A 142 -14.17 2.16 12.60
C ASN A 142 -14.40 0.85 11.84
N ASN A 143 -14.16 0.83 10.52
CA ASN A 143 -14.21 -0.36 9.67
C ASN A 143 -12.93 -0.44 8.84
N TRP A 144 -12.54 -1.66 8.47
CA TRP A 144 -11.52 -1.85 7.43
C TRP A 144 -12.06 -1.38 6.08
N GLY A 145 -11.27 -0.61 5.35
CA GLY A 145 -11.65 0.05 4.10
C GLY A 145 -12.10 1.51 4.28
N ASP A 146 -12.26 2.01 5.51
CA ASP A 146 -12.49 3.44 5.76
C ASP A 146 -11.25 4.27 5.34
N GLU A 147 -10.07 3.66 5.35
CA GLU A 147 -8.78 4.21 4.93
C GLU A 147 -8.56 4.21 3.41
N SER A 148 -9.28 3.41 2.63
CA SER A 148 -9.10 3.31 1.17
C SER A 148 -9.09 4.66 0.43
N PRO A 149 -10.03 5.59 0.67
CA PRO A 149 -9.95 6.92 0.05
C PRO A 149 -8.74 7.72 0.55
N TRP A 150 -8.35 7.56 1.81
CA TRP A 150 -7.20 8.27 2.39
C TRP A 150 -5.86 7.81 1.85
N ILE A 151 -5.68 6.50 1.59
CA ILE A 151 -4.48 5.95 0.92
C ILE A 151 -4.29 6.68 -0.42
N VAL A 152 -5.37 6.83 -1.17
CA VAL A 152 -5.35 7.50 -2.48
C VAL A 152 -5.05 8.99 -2.35
N GLU A 153 -5.64 9.68 -1.39
CA GLU A 153 -5.38 11.12 -1.16
C GLU A 153 -3.95 11.37 -0.67
N VAL A 154 -3.45 10.60 0.30
CA VAL A 154 -2.05 10.68 0.78
C VAL A 154 -1.09 10.47 -0.39
N ALA A 155 -1.30 9.41 -1.17
CA ALA A 155 -0.47 9.14 -2.35
C ALA A 155 -0.56 10.28 -3.40
N THR A 156 -1.71 10.91 -3.57
CA THR A 156 -1.91 12.00 -4.55
C THR A 156 -1.21 13.28 -4.11
N VAL A 157 -1.35 13.65 -2.83
CA VAL A 157 -0.67 14.82 -2.24
C VAL A 157 0.84 14.65 -2.30
N LEU A 158 1.36 13.46 -1.99
CA LEU A 158 2.79 13.17 -2.03
C LEU A 158 3.36 13.10 -3.45
N ALA A 159 2.59 12.60 -4.42
CA ALA A 159 3.05 12.51 -5.81
C ALA A 159 3.29 13.90 -6.40
N GLU A 160 2.38 14.84 -6.15
CA GLU A 160 2.27 16.08 -6.92
C GLU A 160 2.23 15.79 -8.44
N ALA A 161 3.32 16.07 -9.16
CA ALA A 161 3.49 15.80 -10.58
C ALA A 161 4.32 14.54 -10.89
N SER A 162 4.86 13.87 -9.86
CA SER A 162 5.67 12.66 -10.02
C SER A 162 4.83 11.42 -10.36
N PRO A 163 5.44 10.40 -10.98
CA PRO A 163 4.76 9.14 -11.30
C PRO A 163 4.17 8.48 -10.06
N SER A 164 2.97 7.89 -10.23
CA SER A 164 2.28 7.20 -9.16
C SER A 164 1.65 5.92 -9.70
N LEU A 165 1.97 4.80 -9.05
CA LEU A 165 1.52 3.45 -9.42
C LEU A 165 0.92 2.75 -8.22
N THR A 166 -0.25 2.13 -8.40
CA THR A 166 -0.78 1.16 -7.44
C THR A 166 -0.42 -0.24 -7.89
N VAL A 167 0.29 -1.01 -7.05
CA VAL A 167 0.49 -2.45 -7.23
C VAL A 167 -0.50 -3.19 -6.34
N LEU A 168 -1.32 -4.03 -6.98
CA LEU A 168 -2.40 -4.78 -6.35
C LEU A 168 -2.05 -6.27 -6.31
N ILE A 169 -1.92 -6.81 -5.10
CA ILE A 169 -1.49 -8.19 -4.85
C ILE A 169 -2.57 -8.92 -4.05
N ASN A 170 -3.00 -10.05 -4.58
CA ASN A 170 -4.07 -10.87 -4.03
C ASN A 170 -5.34 -10.03 -3.79
N GLY A 171 -5.94 -10.09 -2.58
CA GLY A 171 -6.97 -9.14 -2.15
C GLY A 171 -8.35 -9.73 -1.91
N GLY A 172 -9.09 -9.08 -1.01
CA GLY A 172 -10.51 -9.34 -0.76
C GLY A 172 -11.41 -8.29 -1.41
N GLU A 173 -12.62 -8.13 -0.87
CA GLU A 173 -13.59 -7.15 -1.36
C GLU A 173 -13.13 -5.71 -1.17
N ILE A 174 -12.43 -5.39 -0.07
CA ILE A 174 -11.84 -4.06 0.17
C ILE A 174 -10.81 -3.72 -0.92
N THR A 175 -10.06 -4.70 -1.41
CA THR A 175 -9.07 -4.48 -2.47
C THR A 175 -9.70 -4.03 -3.79
N PHE A 176 -10.97 -4.34 -4.06
CA PHE A 176 -11.69 -3.74 -5.19
C PHE A 176 -11.97 -2.25 -4.98
N VAL A 177 -12.26 -1.85 -3.73
CA VAL A 177 -12.46 -0.45 -3.35
C VAL A 177 -11.16 0.33 -3.52
N ASP A 178 -10.02 -0.25 -3.11
CA ASP A 178 -8.69 0.34 -3.32
C ASP A 178 -8.36 0.56 -4.80
N ALA A 179 -8.64 -0.45 -5.63
CA ALA A 179 -8.46 -0.37 -7.09
C ALA A 179 -9.34 0.71 -7.70
N LEU A 180 -10.62 0.78 -7.30
CA LEU A 180 -11.56 1.77 -7.78
C LEU A 180 -11.16 3.19 -7.40
N ASN A 181 -10.76 3.42 -6.15
CA ASN A 181 -10.29 4.74 -5.71
C ASN A 181 -9.04 5.16 -6.49
N SER A 182 -8.08 4.23 -6.70
CA SER A 182 -6.87 4.51 -7.48
C SER A 182 -7.19 4.90 -8.92
N VAL A 183 -8.02 4.11 -9.61
CA VAL A 183 -8.45 4.40 -10.99
C VAL A 183 -9.21 5.71 -11.08
N THR A 184 -10.10 6.00 -10.12
CA THR A 184 -10.89 7.24 -10.07
C THR A 184 -10.00 8.46 -9.90
N ALA A 185 -8.94 8.36 -9.11
CA ALA A 185 -7.90 9.39 -8.98
C ALA A 185 -6.93 9.46 -10.19
N GLY A 186 -7.17 8.66 -11.23
CA GLY A 186 -6.35 8.65 -12.45
C GLY A 186 -5.03 7.88 -12.34
N ARG A 187 -4.79 7.21 -11.21
CA ARG A 187 -3.59 6.39 -10.95
C ARG A 187 -3.69 5.05 -11.67
N LEU A 188 -2.59 4.64 -12.29
CA LEU A 188 -2.50 3.32 -12.91
C LEU A 188 -2.52 2.24 -11.82
N VAL A 189 -3.29 1.19 -12.03
CA VAL A 189 -3.29 -0.02 -11.18
C VAL A 189 -2.63 -1.16 -11.95
N MET A 190 -1.62 -1.78 -11.36
CA MET A 190 -1.00 -3.01 -11.84
C MET A 190 -1.43 -4.17 -10.96
N ALA A 191 -2.30 -5.04 -11.48
CA ALA A 191 -2.66 -6.29 -10.81
C ALA A 191 -1.56 -7.34 -11.04
N ILE A 192 -1.11 -7.98 -9.97
CA ILE A 192 -0.15 -9.08 -10.05
C ILE A 192 -0.91 -10.39 -10.29
N ALA A 193 -0.98 -10.84 -11.53
CA ALA A 193 -1.65 -12.08 -11.90
C ALA A 193 -0.95 -13.29 -11.28
N GLY A 194 -1.71 -14.28 -10.85
CA GLY A 194 -1.21 -15.45 -10.12
C GLY A 194 -1.00 -15.20 -8.63
N SER A 195 -1.27 -13.98 -8.12
CA SER A 195 -1.20 -13.69 -6.68
C SER A 195 -2.50 -13.98 -5.91
N GLY A 196 -3.59 -14.28 -6.62
CA GLY A 196 -4.85 -14.73 -6.03
C GLY A 196 -6.01 -13.74 -6.12
N ARG A 197 -7.23 -14.27 -5.92
CA ARG A 197 -8.48 -13.55 -5.64
C ARG A 197 -8.68 -12.29 -6.49
N THR A 198 -8.73 -11.10 -5.87
CA THR A 198 -9.05 -9.84 -6.56
C THR A 198 -8.04 -9.51 -7.65
N ALA A 199 -6.74 -9.71 -7.42
CA ALA A 199 -5.71 -9.53 -8.44
C ALA A 199 -5.97 -10.38 -9.68
N ASP A 200 -6.31 -11.66 -9.50
CA ASP A 200 -6.58 -12.57 -10.63
C ASP A 200 -7.87 -12.20 -11.36
N LYS A 201 -8.92 -11.78 -10.63
CA LYS A 201 -10.16 -11.28 -11.25
C LYS A 201 -9.90 -10.07 -12.14
N LEU A 202 -9.04 -9.15 -11.70
CA LEU A 202 -8.63 -7.97 -12.45
C LEU A 202 -7.74 -8.33 -13.64
N ALA A 203 -6.79 -9.23 -13.46
CA ALA A 203 -5.94 -9.73 -14.54
C ALA A 203 -6.76 -10.41 -15.65
N LEU A 204 -7.72 -11.25 -15.29
CA LEU A 204 -8.66 -11.86 -16.24
C LEU A 204 -9.50 -10.80 -16.96
N ALA A 205 -9.89 -9.72 -16.28
CA ALA A 205 -10.66 -8.63 -16.87
C ALA A 205 -9.89 -7.88 -17.96
N VAL A 206 -8.58 -7.65 -17.76
CA VAL A 206 -7.70 -7.06 -18.78
C VAL A 206 -7.68 -7.91 -20.05
N GLY A 207 -7.72 -9.23 -19.90
CA GLY A 207 -7.83 -10.18 -21.02
C GLY A 207 -9.24 -10.39 -21.59
N GLY A 208 -10.26 -9.72 -21.07
CA GLY A 208 -11.66 -9.91 -21.46
C GLY A 208 -12.31 -11.22 -20.99
N ASN A 209 -11.69 -11.92 -20.04
CA ASN A 209 -12.07 -13.26 -19.59
C ASN A 209 -12.68 -13.29 -18.18
N THR A 210 -13.26 -12.18 -17.72
CA THR A 210 -13.91 -12.10 -16.40
C THR A 210 -15.43 -12.05 -16.54
N THR A 211 -16.13 -12.54 -15.52
CA THR A 211 -17.58 -12.35 -15.35
C THR A 211 -17.91 -11.35 -14.24
N ASP A 212 -16.91 -10.83 -13.51
CA ASP A 212 -17.11 -9.81 -12.49
C ASP A 212 -17.28 -8.44 -13.16
N GLU A 213 -18.48 -7.87 -13.05
CA GLU A 213 -18.82 -6.57 -13.65
C GLU A 213 -17.94 -5.43 -13.12
N ARG A 214 -17.48 -5.50 -11.87
CA ARG A 214 -16.62 -4.48 -11.27
C ARG A 214 -15.24 -4.52 -11.91
N ALA A 215 -14.70 -5.73 -12.08
CA ALA A 215 -13.43 -5.94 -12.75
C ALA A 215 -13.50 -5.48 -14.22
N THR A 216 -14.61 -5.76 -14.90
CA THR A 216 -14.87 -5.29 -16.28
C THR A 216 -14.85 -3.77 -16.38
N LYS A 217 -15.52 -3.06 -15.45
CA LYS A 217 -15.51 -1.59 -15.40
C LYS A 217 -14.11 -1.02 -15.16
N LEU A 218 -13.34 -1.64 -14.26
CA LEU A 218 -11.97 -1.23 -13.99
C LEU A 218 -11.06 -1.44 -15.22
N ALA A 219 -11.19 -2.57 -15.93
CA ALA A 219 -10.46 -2.80 -17.17
C ALA A 219 -10.81 -1.78 -18.26
N ALA A 220 -12.09 -1.43 -18.41
CA ALA A 220 -12.56 -0.46 -19.38
C ALA A 220 -12.08 0.99 -19.12
N SER A 221 -11.55 1.27 -17.93
CA SER A 221 -11.01 2.61 -17.58
C SER A 221 -9.73 2.98 -18.34
N GLY A 222 -9.01 2.00 -18.90
CA GLY A 222 -7.68 2.19 -19.48
C GLY A 222 -6.57 2.44 -18.44
N LYS A 223 -6.89 2.32 -17.14
CA LYS A 223 -5.97 2.51 -16.00
C LYS A 223 -5.69 1.21 -15.25
N LEU A 224 -5.89 0.06 -15.89
CA LEU A 224 -5.57 -1.25 -15.35
C LEU A 224 -4.57 -1.96 -16.27
N GLN A 225 -3.47 -2.41 -15.69
CA GLN A 225 -2.48 -3.28 -16.32
C GLN A 225 -2.27 -4.53 -15.47
N THR A 226 -1.65 -5.54 -16.06
CA THR A 226 -1.35 -6.80 -15.38
C THR A 226 0.05 -7.27 -15.73
N ILE A 227 0.71 -7.91 -14.76
CA ILE A 227 1.95 -8.65 -14.96
C ILE A 227 1.87 -9.95 -14.16
N ASN A 228 2.44 -11.03 -14.68
CA ASN A 228 2.40 -12.33 -14.01
C ASN A 228 3.42 -12.37 -12.87
N LEU A 229 3.03 -12.89 -11.71
CA LEU A 229 3.93 -13.16 -10.58
C LEU A 229 5.09 -14.09 -10.98
N ASP A 230 4.85 -15.02 -11.91
CA ASP A 230 5.84 -15.96 -12.43
C ASP A 230 6.67 -15.39 -13.59
N ALA A 231 6.51 -14.10 -13.94
CA ALA A 231 7.40 -13.46 -14.91
C ALA A 231 8.83 -13.39 -14.35
N GLU A 232 9.82 -13.33 -15.25
CA GLU A 232 11.21 -13.21 -14.84
C GLU A 232 11.41 -11.94 -13.99
N LYS A 233 12.25 -12.04 -12.97
CA LYS A 233 12.46 -10.95 -12.01
C LYS A 233 12.89 -9.65 -12.71
N GLU A 234 13.74 -9.75 -13.72
CA GLU A 234 14.20 -8.62 -14.53
C GLU A 234 13.03 -7.95 -15.27
N GLU A 235 12.04 -8.72 -15.72
CA GLU A 235 10.85 -8.20 -16.39
C GLU A 235 9.94 -7.46 -15.41
N LEU A 236 9.66 -8.05 -14.25
CA LEU A 236 8.92 -7.40 -13.16
C LEU A 236 9.59 -6.08 -12.77
N THR A 237 10.90 -6.13 -12.55
CA THR A 237 11.71 -4.97 -12.13
C THR A 237 11.67 -3.87 -13.17
N LYS A 238 11.96 -4.21 -14.44
CA LYS A 238 11.98 -3.24 -15.53
C LYS A 238 10.62 -2.60 -15.76
N THR A 239 9.55 -3.40 -15.74
CA THR A 239 8.20 -2.91 -16.02
C THR A 239 7.74 -1.92 -14.94
N ILE A 240 7.87 -2.29 -13.67
CA ILE A 240 7.47 -1.43 -12.55
C ILE A 240 8.35 -0.18 -12.48
N THR A 241 9.66 -0.32 -12.67
CA THR A 241 10.60 0.82 -12.67
C THR A 241 10.26 1.84 -13.76
N ASN A 242 9.96 1.37 -14.99
CA ASN A 242 9.61 2.26 -16.10
C ASN A 242 8.34 3.08 -15.81
N LEU A 243 7.34 2.48 -15.15
CA LEU A 243 6.11 3.17 -14.78
C LEU A 243 6.30 4.20 -13.65
N LEU A 244 7.33 4.02 -12.82
CA LEU A 244 7.66 4.94 -11.73
C LEU A 244 8.74 5.97 -12.10
N SER A 245 9.33 5.87 -13.30
CA SER A 245 10.38 6.78 -13.78
C SER A 245 9.95 7.65 -14.96
N SER A 246 8.68 7.54 -15.39
CA SER A 246 8.14 8.14 -16.62
C SER A 246 7.79 9.61 -16.51
#